data_AF-A0A3P7K6D5-F1
#
_entry.id   AF-A0A3P7K6D5-F1
#
_cell.length_a   1.000
_cell.length_b   1.000
_cell.length_c   1.000
_cell.angle_alpha   90.00
_cell.angle_beta   90.00
_cell.angle_gamma   90.00
#
_symmetry.space_group_name_H-M   'P 1'
#
loop_
_entity.id
_entity.type
_entity.pdbx_description
1 polymer ?
#
loop_
_entity_poly.entity_id
_entity_poly.type
_entity_poly.pdbx_seq_one_letter_code
_entity_poly.pdbx_strand_id
1 'polypeptide(L)'
;MRWCCGPAGPATPLLEAPPQTLNDAFGPMTIRPHNTALVISESEPEGAFLERLRSLGWSINVSPVSQATCSVQQLRPILLLLDNRIPELPALSRFVITPYNFALG
;
A
#
# COMPACT_ATOMS: atom_id res chain seq x y z
N MET A 1 -32.72 -13.46 -34.52
CA MET A 1 -33.65 -12.64 -33.70
C MET A 1 -33.60 -11.22 -34.23
N ARG A 2 -34.77 -10.67 -34.56
CA ARG A 2 -34.96 -9.46 -35.37
C ARG A 2 -35.08 -8.26 -34.43
N TRP A 3 -34.09 -7.39 -34.43
CA TRP A 3 -34.15 -6.12 -33.70
C TRP A 3 -34.95 -5.12 -34.54
N CYS A 4 -36.09 -4.68 -34.01
CA CYS A 4 -36.95 -3.70 -34.65
C CYS A 4 -36.35 -2.29 -34.48
N CYS A 5 -36.19 -1.56 -35.58
CA CYS A 5 -35.84 -0.14 -35.59
C CYS A 5 -36.99 0.67 -34.95
N GLY A 6 -36.69 1.43 -33.90
CA GLY A 6 -37.55 2.52 -33.40
C GLY A 6 -37.34 3.81 -34.19
N PRO A 7 -38.26 4.79 -34.09
CA PRO A 7 -38.28 5.96 -34.97
C PRO A 7 -37.07 6.88 -34.76
N ALA A 8 -36.54 7.39 -35.86
CA ALA A 8 -35.49 8.41 -35.88
C ALA A 8 -36.02 9.71 -35.25
N GLY A 9 -35.49 10.07 -34.08
CA GLY A 9 -35.67 11.39 -33.50
C GLY A 9 -35.00 12.47 -34.37
N PRO A 10 -35.40 13.75 -34.24
CA PRO A 10 -34.82 14.83 -35.02
C PRO A 10 -33.31 14.91 -34.75
N ALA A 11 -32.52 15.00 -35.81
CA ALA A 11 -31.07 15.10 -35.75
C ALA A 11 -30.67 16.28 -34.86
N THR A 12 -30.18 15.99 -33.66
CA THR A 12 -29.42 16.95 -32.88
C THR A 12 -28.15 17.25 -33.68
N PRO A 13 -27.85 18.51 -34.02
CA PRO A 13 -26.58 18.83 -34.65
C PRO A 13 -25.48 18.38 -33.70
N LEU A 14 -24.56 17.56 -34.23
CA LEU A 14 -23.40 17.05 -33.53
C LEU A 14 -22.52 18.26 -33.21
N LEU A 15 -22.75 18.85 -32.04
CA LEU A 15 -21.92 19.91 -31.49
C LEU A 15 -20.54 19.28 -31.28
N GLU A 16 -19.61 19.55 -32.19
CA GLU A 16 -18.22 19.12 -32.05
C GLU A 16 -17.73 19.56 -30.67
N ALA A 17 -17.48 18.59 -29.80
CA ALA A 17 -16.89 18.86 -28.50
C ALA A 17 -15.57 19.59 -28.76
N PRO A 18 -15.33 20.76 -28.13
CA PRO A 18 -14.02 21.41 -28.22
C PRO A 18 -12.95 20.39 -27.83
N PRO A 19 -11.75 20.41 -28.44
CA PRO A 19 -10.69 19.51 -28.05
C PRO A 19 -10.48 19.72 -26.55
N GLN A 20 -10.91 18.73 -25.76
CA GLN A 20 -10.62 18.71 -24.35
C GLN A 20 -9.11 18.49 -24.29
N THR A 21 -8.36 19.59 -24.29
CA THR A 21 -7.05 19.62 -23.66
C THR A 21 -7.28 18.98 -22.31
N LEU A 22 -6.82 17.73 -22.17
CA LEU A 22 -6.68 17.02 -20.90
C LEU A 22 -5.79 17.91 -20.03
N ASN A 23 -6.40 18.94 -19.44
CA ASN A 23 -5.84 19.67 -18.33
C ASN A 23 -5.87 18.64 -17.21
N ASP A 24 -4.77 17.90 -17.10
CA ASP A 24 -4.47 17.13 -15.92
C ASP A 24 -4.38 18.13 -14.75
N ALA A 25 -5.53 18.37 -14.11
CA ALA A 25 -5.66 19.27 -12.97
C ALA A 25 -4.84 18.77 -11.76
N PHE A 26 -4.31 17.56 -11.87
CA PHE A 26 -3.51 16.89 -10.88
C PHE A 26 -2.12 16.65 -11.48
N GLY A 27 -1.33 17.73 -11.63
CA GLY A 27 0.11 17.59 -11.84
C GLY A 27 0.71 16.53 -10.90
N PRO A 28 1.85 15.92 -11.26
CA PRO A 28 2.31 14.64 -10.71
C PRO A 28 2.02 14.52 -9.21
N MET A 29 1.07 13.63 -8.88
CA MET A 29 0.62 13.43 -7.50
C MET A 29 1.83 13.00 -6.67
N THR A 30 2.40 13.95 -5.93
CA THR A 30 3.56 13.69 -5.09
C THR A 30 3.07 13.04 -3.81
N ILE A 31 2.87 11.73 -3.85
CA ILE A 31 2.57 10.93 -2.67
C ILE A 31 3.85 10.96 -1.82
N ARG A 32 3.79 11.62 -0.65
CA ARG A 32 4.83 11.49 0.36
C ARG A 32 4.40 10.33 1.28
N PRO A 33 4.88 9.09 1.06
CA PRO A 33 4.55 8.01 1.96
C PRO A 33 4.99 8.39 3.37
N HIS A 34 4.16 8.08 4.35
CA HIS A 34 4.59 8.17 5.74
C HIS A 34 5.66 7.08 5.94
N ASN A 35 6.89 7.50 6.25
CA ASN A 35 8.04 6.61 6.38
C ASN A 35 7.95 5.79 7.67
N THR A 36 7.08 4.78 7.68
CA THR A 36 6.87 3.88 8.81
C THR A 36 7.69 2.61 8.63
N ALA A 37 8.55 2.32 9.60
CA ALA A 37 9.24 1.05 9.75
C ALA A 37 8.65 0.26 10.93
N LEU A 38 8.61 -1.07 10.78
CA LEU A 38 8.25 -2.00 11.83
C LEU A 38 9.41 -2.98 12.05
N VAL A 39 9.94 -3.02 13.26
CA VAL A 39 10.92 -3.99 13.71
C VAL A 39 10.19 -5.11 14.44
N ILE A 40 10.38 -6.35 13.98
CA ILE A 40 9.94 -7.53 14.70
C ILE A 40 11.11 -8.04 15.53
N SER A 41 10.98 -7.94 16.85
CA SER A 41 11.98 -8.41 17.81
C SER A 41 11.31 -8.69 19.16
N GLU A 42 11.86 -9.66 19.90
CA GLU A 42 11.47 -9.95 21.30
C GLU A 42 12.17 -9.03 22.31
N SER A 43 13.10 -8.19 21.85
CA SER A 43 13.87 -7.24 22.68
C SER A 43 13.87 -5.85 22.05
N GLU A 44 14.25 -4.83 22.82
CA GLU A 44 14.45 -3.50 22.27
C GLU A 44 15.63 -3.53 21.26
N PRO A 45 15.41 -3.17 19.99
CA PRO A 45 16.43 -3.24 18.97
C PRO A 45 17.25 -1.95 19.01
N GLU A 46 18.54 -2.09 19.31
CA GLU A 46 19.50 -0.99 19.37
C GLU A 46 20.42 -1.01 18.15
N GLY A 47 20.80 0.17 17.65
CA GLY A 47 21.83 0.23 16.61
C GLY A 47 21.86 1.53 15.81
N ALA A 48 23.04 1.84 15.28
CA ALA A 48 23.29 3.04 14.48
C ALA A 48 22.39 3.16 13.24
N PHE A 49 21.89 2.03 12.71
CA PHE A 49 20.95 2.02 11.59
C PHE A 49 19.59 2.59 11.97
N LEU A 50 19.02 2.18 13.10
CA LEU A 50 17.72 2.67 13.58
C LEU A 50 17.80 4.14 13.97
N GLU A 51 18.90 4.55 14.63
CA GLU A 51 19.16 5.96 14.91
C GLU A 51 19.25 6.80 13.63
N ARG A 52 19.92 6.28 12.59
CA ARG A 52 19.96 6.95 11.28
C ARG A 52 18.56 7.06 10.67
N LEU A 53 17.75 6.01 10.71
CA LEU A 53 16.37 6.07 10.20
C LEU A 53 15.54 7.13 10.95
N ARG A 54 15.63 7.17 12.29
CA ARG A 54 14.97 8.21 13.11
C ARG A 54 15.42 9.62 12.71
N SER A 55 16.74 9.82 12.50
CA SER A 55 17.29 11.12 12.05
C SER A 55 16.78 11.55 10.66
N LEU A 56 16.38 10.59 9.83
CA LEU A 56 15.78 10.82 8.51
C LEU A 56 14.24 10.97 8.58
N GLY A 57 13.67 11.07 9.79
CA GLY A 57 12.23 11.27 10.00
C GLY A 57 11.39 10.00 9.90
N TRP A 58 11.98 8.81 10.01
CA TRP A 58 11.22 7.57 10.02
C TRP A 58 10.53 7.36 11.38
N SER A 59 9.27 6.91 11.33
CA SER A 59 8.56 6.39 12.49
C SER A 59 8.89 4.91 12.64
N ILE A 60 9.59 4.56 13.72
CA ILE A 60 10.03 3.18 13.99
C ILE A 60 9.16 2.60 15.10
N ASN A 61 8.46 1.51 14.78
CA ASN A 61 7.67 0.74 15.73
C ASN A 61 8.35 -0.59 15.98
N VAL A 62 8.24 -1.11 17.20
CA VAL A 62 8.77 -2.42 17.57
C VAL A 62 7.61 -3.30 18.00
N SER A 63 7.57 -4.54 17.53
CA SER A 63 6.52 -5.50 17.88
C SER A 63 7.12 -6.89 18.12
N PRO A 64 6.65 -7.62 19.15
CA PRO A 64 7.03 -9.01 19.33
C PRO A 64 6.47 -9.86 18.20
N VAL A 65 7.05 -11.05 18.01
CA VAL A 65 6.64 -11.99 16.96
C VAL A 65 5.15 -12.34 17.06
N SER A 66 4.66 -12.50 18.30
CA SER A 66 3.26 -12.82 18.60
C SER A 66 2.26 -11.77 18.10
N GLN A 67 2.68 -10.52 17.90
CA GLN A 67 1.84 -9.42 17.43
C GLN A 67 2.19 -8.92 16.03
N ALA A 68 3.21 -9.49 15.38
CA ALA A 68 3.74 -9.03 14.11
C ALA A 68 2.65 -8.83 13.03
N THR A 69 1.77 -9.81 12.84
CA THR A 69 0.68 -9.74 11.84
C THR A 69 -0.29 -8.59 12.14
N CYS A 70 -0.66 -8.39 13.40
CA CYS A 70 -1.56 -7.31 13.81
C CYS A 70 -0.90 -5.94 13.57
N SER A 71 0.36 -5.79 13.99
CA SER A 71 1.13 -4.57 13.79
C SER A 71 1.33 -4.22 12.31
N VAL A 72 1.58 -5.22 11.45
CA VAL A 72 1.67 -5.01 9.99
C VAL A 72 0.35 -4.48 9.44
N GLN A 73 -0.79 -5.07 9.83
CA GLN A 73 -2.11 -4.66 9.35
C GLN A 73 -2.48 -3.24 9.80
N GLN A 74 -2.16 -2.89 11.05
CA GLN A 74 -2.49 -1.59 11.63
C GLN A 74 -1.57 -0.47 11.13
N LEU A 75 -0.26 -0.70 11.11
CA LEU A 75 0.73 0.33 10.82
C LEU A 75 1.01 0.47 9.32
N ARG A 76 0.72 -0.57 8.53
CA ARG A 76 1.04 -0.67 7.10
C ARG A 76 2.45 -0.14 6.79
N PRO A 77 3.49 -0.69 7.44
CA PRO A 77 4.85 -0.20 7.31
C PRO A 77 5.37 -0.40 5.89
N ILE A 78 6.19 0.55 5.42
CA ILE A 78 6.88 0.43 4.12
C ILE A 78 8.21 -0.34 4.24
N LEU A 79 8.72 -0.48 5.47
CA LEU A 79 9.94 -1.22 5.79
C LEU A 79 9.69 -2.18 6.95
N LEU A 80 10.04 -3.45 6.76
CA LEU A 80 10.03 -4.49 7.80
C LEU A 80 11.45 -4.91 8.11
N LEU A 81 11.80 -4.90 9.39
CA LEU A 81 13.10 -5.32 9.91
C LEU A 81 12.88 -6.52 10.81
N LEU A 82 13.55 -7.63 10.52
CA LEU A 82 13.42 -8.88 11.26
C LEU A 82 14.69 -9.12 12.07
N ASP A 83 14.53 -9.28 13.38
CA ASP A 83 15.63 -9.67 14.25
C ASP A 83 16.04 -11.13 13.95
N ASN A 84 17.33 -11.33 13.67
CA ASN A 84 17.87 -12.64 13.32
C ASN A 84 17.92 -13.61 14.51
N ARG A 85 17.72 -13.12 15.73
CA ARG A 85 17.63 -13.93 16.96
C ARG A 85 16.25 -14.57 17.13
N ILE A 86 15.28 -14.20 16.30
CA ILE A 86 13.95 -14.81 16.33
C ILE A 86 14.07 -16.29 15.93
N PRO A 87 13.68 -17.23 16.82
CA PRO A 87 13.64 -18.63 16.46
C PRO A 87 12.63 -18.85 15.33
N GLU A 88 12.97 -19.72 14.38
CA GLU A 88 12.07 -20.12 13.29
C GLU A 88 11.64 -19.00 12.31
N LEU A 89 12.55 -18.06 12.02
CA LEU A 89 12.40 -17.01 11.00
C LEU A 89 11.77 -17.48 9.65
N PRO A 90 12.09 -18.69 9.12
CA PRO A 90 11.43 -19.21 7.92
C PRO A 90 9.92 -19.40 8.07
N ALA A 91 9.42 -19.77 9.26
CA ALA A 91 7.99 -19.94 9.53
C ALA A 91 7.25 -18.59 9.49
N LEU A 92 7.88 -17.52 10.00
CA LEU A 92 7.31 -16.17 10.03
C LEU A 92 7.20 -15.50 8.67
N SER A 93 8.12 -15.81 7.74
CA SER A 93 8.06 -15.32 6.36
C SER A 93 6.70 -15.59 5.69
N ARG A 94 6.02 -16.69 6.06
CA ARG A 94 4.73 -17.09 5.50
C ARG A 94 3.56 -16.25 6.03
N PHE A 95 3.66 -15.72 7.25
CA PHE A 95 2.60 -14.93 7.89
C PHE A 95 2.69 -13.44 7.59
N VAL A 96 3.91 -12.93 7.35
CA VAL A 96 4.16 -11.50 7.18
C VAL A 96 4.26 -11.09 5.71
N ILE A 97 4.65 -12.01 4.81
CA ILE A 97 4.96 -11.69 3.40
C ILE A 97 3.88 -12.19 2.42
N THR A 98 2.87 -12.95 2.86
CA THR A 98 1.80 -13.35 1.92
C THR A 98 0.90 -12.14 1.61
N PRO A 99 0.91 -11.63 0.36
CA PRO A 99 -0.06 -10.64 -0.05
C PRO A 99 -1.42 -11.33 -0.07
N TYR A 100 -2.40 -10.75 0.62
CA TYR A 100 -3.84 -10.94 0.39
C TYR A 100 -4.25 -12.31 -0.18
N ASN A 101 -4.62 -13.27 0.67
CA ASN A 101 -5.64 -14.23 0.26
C ASN A 101 -6.95 -13.44 0.14
N PHE A 102 -7.26 -12.98 -1.08
CA PHE A 102 -8.64 -12.71 -1.47
C PHE A 102 -9.37 -14.05 -1.34
N ALA A 103 -10.06 -14.25 -0.23
CA ALA A 103 -11.09 -15.28 -0.14
C ALA A 103 -12.16 -14.90 -1.17
N LEU A 104 -12.08 -15.54 -2.34
CA LEU A 104 -13.20 -15.60 -3.27
C LEU A 104 -14.25 -16.49 -2.59
N GLY A 105 -15.32 -15.85 -2.11
CA GLY A 105 -16.61 -16.51 -1.93
C GLY A 105 -17.27 -16.81 -3.27
#